data_AF-A0A4R6UAT3-F1
#
_entry.id   AF-A0A4R6UAT3-F1
#
_cell.length_a   1.000
_cell.length_b   1.000
_cell.length_c   1.000
_cell.angle_alpha   90.00
_cell.angle_beta   90.00
_cell.angle_gamma   90.00
#
_symmetry.space_group_name_H-M   'P 1'
#
loop_
_entity.id
_entity.type
_entity.pdbx_description
1 polymer ?
#
loop_
_entity_poly.entity_id
_entity_poly.type
_entity_poly.pdbx_seq_one_letter_code
_entity_poly.pdbx_strand_id
1 'polypeptide(L)'
;MSLTKNFILNDIDVVIDYVTFPDEAYWLKDNLKVLPCHVVYVVLWTDPETLLKRDSLRLPEYQMGERCLILIEEFKEAGVNNKHLLNTSQQKIDAIHLVITEIMDNRHYLLAD
;
A
#
# COMPACT_ATOMS: atom_id res chain seq x y z
N MET A 1 12.09 9.88 -7.06
CA MET A 1 12.89 10.04 -5.83
C MET A 1 13.08 11.49 -5.40
N SER A 2 13.46 12.42 -6.28
CA SER A 2 13.73 13.82 -5.88
C SER A 2 12.53 14.51 -5.22
N LEU A 3 11.30 14.24 -5.68
CA LEU A 3 10.10 14.85 -5.11
C LEU A 3 9.82 14.40 -3.67
N THR A 4 9.85 13.08 -3.42
CA THR A 4 9.71 12.49 -2.08
C THR A 4 10.73 13.08 -1.10
N LYS A 5 12.01 13.14 -1.49
CA LYS A 5 13.07 13.71 -0.65
C LYS A 5 12.84 15.19 -0.36
N ASN A 6 12.42 15.95 -1.37
CA ASN A 6 12.13 17.38 -1.20
C ASN A 6 10.99 17.61 -0.20
N PHE A 7 9.90 16.84 -0.27
CA PHE A 7 8.80 16.99 0.69
C PHE A 7 9.25 16.66 2.11
N ILE A 8 9.96 15.55 2.31
CA ILE A 8 10.48 15.17 3.63
C ILE A 8 11.41 16.25 4.20
N LEU A 9 12.30 16.82 3.37
CA LEU A 9 13.22 17.90 3.80
C LEU A 9 12.51 19.22 4.12
N ASN A 10 11.23 19.36 3.76
CA ASN A 10 10.40 20.51 4.09
C ASN A 10 9.33 20.17 5.14
N ASP A 11 9.57 19.11 5.94
CA ASP A 11 8.68 18.64 7.03
C ASP A 11 7.25 18.31 6.54
N ILE A 12 7.14 17.74 5.33
CA ILE A 12 5.88 17.30 4.73
C ILE A 12 5.83 15.77 4.69
N ASP A 13 4.77 15.20 5.28
CA ASP A 13 4.47 13.77 5.17
C ASP A 13 4.12 13.39 3.73
N VAL A 14 4.61 12.23 3.29
CA VAL A 14 4.44 11.76 1.91
C VAL A 14 3.64 10.47 1.89
N VAL A 15 2.51 10.49 1.17
CA VAL A 15 1.74 9.29 0.84
C VAL A 15 2.04 8.90 -0.60
N ILE A 16 2.49 7.66 -0.81
CA ILE A 16 2.74 7.10 -2.14
C ILE A 16 1.66 6.06 -2.41
N ASP A 17 0.76 6.36 -3.35
CA ASP A 17 -0.24 5.42 -3.85
C ASP A 17 0.27 4.80 -5.15
N TYR A 18 0.80 3.58 -5.04
CA TYR A 18 1.34 2.83 -6.17
C TYR A 18 1.31 1.33 -5.90
N VAL A 19 1.31 0.52 -6.97
CA VAL A 19 1.56 -0.92 -6.85
C VAL A 19 3.03 -1.11 -6.50
N THR A 20 3.33 -1.55 -5.28
CA THR A 20 4.70 -1.63 -4.76
C THR A 20 4.91 -2.95 -4.04
N PHE A 21 5.84 -3.76 -4.54
CA PHE A 21 6.26 -5.03 -3.95
C PHE A 21 7.24 -4.82 -2.79
N PRO A 22 7.48 -5.83 -1.95
CA PRO A 22 8.38 -5.70 -0.79
C PRO A 22 9.77 -5.17 -1.16
N ASP A 23 10.41 -5.72 -2.18
CA ASP A 23 11.77 -5.30 -2.59
C ASP A 23 11.83 -3.82 -2.96
N GLU A 24 10.79 -3.30 -3.62
CA GLU A 24 10.69 -1.89 -4.01
C GLU A 24 10.47 -0.99 -2.78
N ALA A 25 9.68 -1.46 -1.81
CA ALA A 25 9.45 -0.75 -0.55
C ALA A 25 10.72 -0.68 0.30
N TYR A 26 11.49 -1.77 0.41
CA TYR A 26 12.79 -1.78 1.09
C TYR A 26 13.83 -0.95 0.33
N TRP A 27 13.86 -1.03 -1.01
CA TRP A 27 14.70 -0.16 -1.82
C TRP A 27 14.40 1.32 -1.57
N LEU A 28 13.12 1.71 -1.48
CA LEU A 28 12.72 3.07 -1.15
C LEU A 28 13.22 3.46 0.25
N LYS A 29 13.00 2.62 1.26
CA LYS A 29 13.48 2.83 2.63
C LYS A 29 15.00 3.07 2.67
N ASP A 30 15.77 2.23 1.99
CA ASP A 30 17.23 2.34 1.93
C ASP A 30 17.69 3.66 1.29
N ASN A 31 16.94 4.16 0.30
CA ASN A 31 17.21 5.44 -0.35
C ASN A 31 16.86 6.66 0.52
N LEU A 32 16.06 6.46 1.57
CA LEU A 32 15.60 7.49 2.51
C LEU A 32 16.26 7.39 3.89
N LYS A 33 17.08 6.37 4.17
CA LYS A 33 17.69 6.09 5.49
C LYS A 33 18.48 7.23 6.14
N VAL A 34 18.96 8.19 5.33
CA VAL A 34 19.73 9.36 5.80
C VAL A 34 18.84 10.55 6.17
N LEU A 35 17.55 10.47 5.84
CA LEU A 35 16.57 11.50 6.18
C LEU A 35 15.89 11.14 7.51
N PRO A 36 15.46 12.14 8.29
CA PRO A 36 14.78 11.91 9.57
C PRO A 36 13.31 11.52 9.34
N CYS A 37 13.07 10.40 8.65
CA CYS A 37 11.72 9.92 8.35
C CYS A 37 11.55 8.43 8.68
N HIS A 38 10.32 8.04 8.95
CA HIS A 38 9.91 6.64 9.02
C HIS A 38 9.20 6.24 7.73
N VAL A 39 9.45 5.01 7.28
CA VAL A 39 8.77 4.45 6.10
C VAL A 39 7.77 3.42 6.57
N VAL A 40 6.50 3.66 6.24
CA VAL A 40 5.36 2.78 6.50
C VAL A 40 4.99 2.09 5.20
N TYR A 41 4.91 0.76 5.21
CA TYR A 41 4.51 -0.04 4.07
C TYR A 41 3.26 -0.85 4.39
N VAL A 42 2.21 -0.60 3.61
CA VAL A 42 0.89 -1.23 3.74
C VAL A 42 0.40 -1.64 2.38
N VAL A 43 -0.02 -2.90 2.26
CA VAL A 43 -0.73 -3.42 1.10
C VAL A 43 -2.19 -3.55 1.47
N LEU A 44 -3.04 -2.71 0.87
CA LEU A 44 -4.49 -2.81 1.03
C LEU A 44 -5.00 -4.07 0.32
N TRP A 45 -5.55 -4.98 1.10
CA TRP A 45 -5.96 -6.29 0.62
C TRP A 45 -7.47 -6.47 0.70
N THR A 46 -8.02 -7.24 -0.23
CA THR A 46 -9.41 -7.69 -0.21
C THR A 46 -9.50 -9.04 -0.92
N ASP A 47 -10.61 -9.75 -0.73
CA ASP A 47 -10.91 -10.98 -1.45
C ASP A 47 -11.10 -10.74 -2.97
N PRO A 48 -10.80 -11.76 -3.80
CA PRO A 48 -10.91 -11.67 -5.26
C PRO A 48 -12.28 -11.24 -5.78
N GLU A 49 -13.36 -11.70 -5.15
CA GLU A 49 -14.73 -11.39 -5.58
C GLU A 49 -15.02 -9.90 -5.41
N THR A 50 -14.67 -9.36 -4.24
CA THR A 50 -14.79 -7.93 -3.94
C THR A 50 -13.89 -7.10 -4.85
N LEU A 51 -12.67 -7.55 -5.16
CA LEU A 51 -11.77 -6.83 -6.06
C LEU A 51 -12.36 -6.71 -7.47
N LEU A 52 -12.81 -7.83 -8.06
CA LEU A 52 -13.44 -7.85 -9.38
C LEU A 52 -14.73 -7.04 -9.42
N LYS A 53 -15.54 -7.10 -8.36
CA LYS A 53 -16.74 -6.28 -8.22
C LYS A 53 -16.41 -4.79 -8.19
N ARG A 54 -15.33 -4.38 -7.52
CA ARG A 54 -14.90 -2.97 -7.48
C ARG A 54 -14.33 -2.51 -8.81
N ASP A 55 -13.58 -3.38 -9.51
CA ASP A 55 -13.04 -3.08 -10.83
C ASP A 55 -14.16 -2.88 -11.86
N SER A 56 -15.21 -3.71 -11.84
CA SER A 56 -16.34 -3.59 -12.77
C SER A 56 -17.19 -2.31 -12.62
N LEU A 57 -17.04 -1.59 -11.49
CA LEU A 57 -17.65 -0.28 -11.27
C LEU A 57 -16.86 0.87 -11.91
N ARG A 58 -15.63 0.62 -12.37
CA ARG A 58 -14.82 1.62 -13.08
C ARG A 58 -15.34 1.81 -14.50
N LEU A 59 -14.99 2.95 -15.10
CA LEU A 59 -15.20 3.16 -16.54
C LEU A 59 -14.50 2.04 -17.32
N PRO A 60 -15.12 1.48 -18.38
CA PRO A 60 -14.59 0.32 -19.11
C PRO A 60 -13.11 0.43 -19.52
N GLU A 61 -12.67 1.63 -19.93
CA GLU A 61 -11.29 1.93 -20.32
C GLU A 61 -10.26 1.88 -19.17
N TYR A 62 -10.72 1.86 -17.91
CA TYR A 62 -9.89 1.78 -16.71
C TYR A 62 -10.05 0.45 -15.95
N GLN A 63 -10.86 -0.47 -16.48
CA GLN A 63 -11.02 -1.81 -15.90
C GLN A 63 -9.75 -2.62 -16.16
N MET A 64 -9.29 -3.31 -15.12
CA MET A 64 -8.13 -4.19 -15.19
C MET A 64 -8.53 -5.66 -15.46
N GLY A 65 -9.79 -6.03 -15.18
CA GLY A 65 -10.31 -7.37 -15.42
C GLY A 65 -9.45 -8.45 -14.73
N GLU A 66 -9.06 -9.47 -15.49
CA GLU A 66 -8.24 -10.59 -14.99
C GLU A 66 -6.90 -10.14 -14.40
N ARG A 67 -6.36 -9.00 -14.83
CA ARG A 67 -5.08 -8.48 -14.29
C ARG A 67 -5.16 -8.20 -12.79
N CYS A 68 -6.34 -7.90 -12.24
CA CYS A 68 -6.54 -7.80 -10.80
C CYS A 68 -6.17 -9.09 -10.05
N LEU A 69 -6.55 -10.25 -10.61
CA LEU A 69 -6.27 -11.55 -10.00
C LEU A 69 -4.81 -11.94 -10.14
N ILE A 70 -4.21 -11.63 -11.30
CA ILE A 70 -2.79 -11.89 -11.53
C ILE A 70 -1.94 -11.10 -10.52
N LEU A 71 -2.28 -9.83 -10.27
CA LEU A 71 -1.58 -9.02 -9.26
C LEU A 71 -1.69 -9.60 -7.85
N ILE A 72 -2.83 -10.18 -7.49
CA ILE A 72 -3.00 -10.89 -6.20
C ILE A 72 -1.98 -12.04 -6.09
N GLU A 73 -1.83 -12.85 -7.13
CA GLU A 73 -0.87 -13.95 -7.12
C GLU A 73 0.58 -13.46 -7.12
N GLU A 74 0.90 -12.41 -7.89
CA GLU A 74 2.23 -11.77 -7.89
C GLU A 74 2.61 -11.29 -6.48
N PHE A 75 1.69 -10.70 -5.71
CA PHE A 75 1.96 -10.30 -4.33
C PHE A 75 2.17 -11.48 -3.37
N LYS A 76 1.44 -12.58 -3.57
CA LYS A 76 1.66 -13.81 -2.79
C LYS A 76 3.02 -14.43 -3.09
N GLU A 77 3.38 -14.50 -4.37
CA GLU A 77 4.67 -15.04 -4.84
C GLU A 77 5.85 -14.17 -4.40
N ALA A 78 5.67 -12.84 -4.37
CA ALA A 78 6.65 -11.89 -3.86
C ALA A 78 6.88 -12.00 -2.34
N GLY A 79 6.12 -12.84 -1.62
CA GLY A 79 6.34 -13.12 -0.21
C GLY A 79 6.04 -11.93 0.70
N VAL A 80 5.01 -11.14 0.39
CA VAL A 80 4.57 -10.05 1.26
C VAL A 80 4.28 -10.60 2.66
N ASN A 81 4.96 -10.06 3.66
CA ASN A 81 4.72 -10.45 5.05
C ASN A 81 3.30 -10.05 5.46
N ASN A 82 2.56 -10.98 6.09
CA ASN A 82 1.19 -10.74 6.57
C ASN A 82 1.06 -9.49 7.45
N LYS A 83 2.12 -9.06 8.15
CA LYS A 83 2.11 -7.83 8.94
C LYS A 83 1.91 -6.56 8.10
N HIS A 84 2.25 -6.60 6.81
CA HIS A 84 2.06 -5.48 5.88
C HIS A 84 0.71 -5.55 5.15
N LEU A 85 -0.04 -6.64 5.26
CA LEU A 85 -1.36 -6.77 4.67
C LEU A 85 -2.41 -6.12 5.58
N LEU A 86 -3.20 -5.20 5.03
CA LEU A 86 -4.39 -4.67 5.68
C LEU A 86 -5.63 -5.18 4.95
N ASN A 87 -6.28 -6.19 5.52
CA ASN A 87 -7.51 -6.73 4.95
C ASN A 87 -8.70 -5.79 5.18
N THR A 88 -9.28 -5.32 4.09
CA THR A 88 -10.42 -4.39 4.07
C THR A 88 -11.70 -5.01 3.49
N SER A 89 -11.75 -6.33 3.28
CA SER A 89 -12.90 -7.04 2.71
C SER A 89 -14.22 -6.76 3.43
N GLN A 90 -14.18 -6.71 4.76
CA GLN A 90 -15.37 -6.52 5.60
C GLN A 90 -15.62 -5.05 5.98
N GLN A 91 -14.75 -4.13 5.55
CA GLN A 91 -14.85 -2.72 5.90
C GLN A 91 -15.86 -2.02 5.00
N LYS A 92 -16.77 -1.26 5.63
CA LYS A 92 -17.67 -0.34 4.93
C LYS A 92 -16.97 0.99 4.68
N ILE A 93 -17.41 1.72 3.67
CA ILE A 93 -16.84 3.05 3.32
C ILE A 93 -16.89 4.00 4.52
N ASP A 94 -17.96 3.96 5.31
CA ASP A 94 -18.13 4.80 6.50
C ASP A 94 -17.07 4.54 7.60
N ALA A 95 -16.35 3.41 7.51
CA ALA A 95 -15.27 3.02 8.42
C ALA A 95 -13.88 3.44 7.93
N ILE A 96 -13.76 4.29 6.89
CA ILE A 96 -12.46 4.74 6.36
C ILE A 96 -11.55 5.37 7.43
N HIS A 97 -12.12 6.07 8.41
CA HIS A 97 -11.38 6.65 9.53
C HIS A 97 -10.66 5.59 10.37
N LEU A 98 -11.25 4.39 10.52
CA LEU A 98 -10.62 3.28 11.22
C LEU A 98 -9.44 2.72 10.43
N VAL A 99 -9.57 2.63 9.10
CA VAL A 99 -8.48 2.19 8.20
C VAL A 99 -7.30 3.17 8.27
N ILE A 100 -7.58 4.48 8.25
CA ILE A 100 -6.54 5.51 8.38
C ILE A 100 -5.85 5.43 9.74
N THR A 101 -6.63 5.33 10.83
CA THR A 101 -6.08 5.21 12.19
C THR A 101 -5.20 3.97 12.33
N GLU A 102 -5.64 2.84 11.79
CA GLU A 102 -4.87 1.59 11.76
C GLU A 102 -3.52 1.76 11.06
N ILE A 103 -3.49 2.44 9.90
CA ILE A 103 -2.24 2.68 9.16
C ILE A 103 -1.30 3.62 9.92
N MET A 104 -1.82 4.68 10.55
CA MET A 104 -1.00 5.69 11.23
C MET A 104 -0.45 5.19 12.57
N ASP A 105 -1.26 4.47 13.34
CA ASP A 105 -0.91 4.14 14.73
C ASP A 105 -0.24 2.76 14.85
N ASN A 106 -0.48 1.85 13.90
CA ASN A 106 0.04 0.49 13.99
C ASN A 106 1.49 0.39 13.49
N ARG A 107 2.41 0.24 14.46
CA ARG A 107 3.85 0.13 14.21
C ARG A 107 4.28 -1.11 13.44
N HIS A 108 3.44 -2.13 13.25
CA HIS A 108 3.84 -3.31 12.47
C HIS A 108 4.07 -3.02 10.98
N TYR A 109 3.55 -1.89 10.50
CA TYR A 109 3.68 -1.44 9.12
C TYR A 109 4.99 -0.70 8.89
N LEU A 110 5.67 -0.28 9.96
CA LEU A 110 7.00 0.31 9.86
C LEU A 110 7.96 -0.71 9.25
N LEU A 111 8.68 -0.28 8.21
CA LEU A 111 9.82 -1.03 7.71
C LEU A 111 10.98 -0.84 8.69
N ALA A 112 11.15 -1.81 9.58
CA ALA A 112 12.30 -1.89 10.48
C ALA A 112 13.56 -2.35 9.73
N ASP A 113 14.73 -2.10 10.32
CA ASP A 113 16.01 -2.70 9.90
C ASP A 113 16.06 -4.20 10.22
#